data_AF-A0A2T0PXN4-F1
#
_entry.id   AF-A0A2T0PXN4-F1
#
_cell.length_a   1.000
_cell.length_b   1.000
_cell.length_c   1.000
_cell.angle_alpha   90.00
_cell.angle_beta   90.00
_cell.angle_gamma   90.00
#
_symmetry.space_group_name_H-M   'P 1'
#
loop_
_entity.id
_entity.type
_entity.pdbx_description
1 polymer ?
#
loop_
_entity_poly.entity_id
_entity_poly.type
_entity_poly.pdbx_seq_one_letter_code
_entity_poly.pdbx_strand_id
1 'polypeptide(L)' 'MPAYERNGVGEIAFAAQKRYISFYLLRTEVRDACADRLAGHDTGKGCLRFRRPEQIDFDLLRELLRATAAAGPGPVC' A
#
# COMPACT_ATOMS: atom_id res chain seq x y z
N MET A 1 -6.44 -13.13 -0.86
CA MET A 1 -5.80 -11.81 -0.95
C MET A 1 -4.31 -12.04 -0.74
N PRO A 2 -3.46 -12.02 -1.79
CA PRO A 2 -2.03 -12.16 -1.59
C PRO A 2 -1.47 -11.00 -0.77
N ALA A 3 -0.52 -11.30 0.11
CA ALA A 3 0.10 -10.32 0.98
C ALA A 3 1.62 -10.56 1.09
N TYR A 4 2.37 -9.48 1.33
CA TYR A 4 3.73 -9.55 1.82
C TYR A 4 3.69 -9.52 3.33
N GLU A 5 4.30 -10.54 3.94
CA GLU A 5 4.27 -10.78 5.38
C GLU A 5 5.67 -10.70 5.97
N ARG A 6 5.72 -10.21 7.21
CA ARG A 6 6.91 -10.23 8.06
C ARG A 6 6.52 -10.86 9.37
N ASN A 7 7.20 -11.95 9.74
CA ASN A 7 6.93 -12.71 10.97
C ASN A 7 5.44 -13.14 11.09
N GLY A 8 4.81 -13.52 9.98
CA GLY A 8 3.41 -13.93 9.93
C GLY A 8 2.39 -12.79 10.02
N VAL A 9 2.83 -11.53 9.96
CA VAL A 9 1.95 -10.37 9.92
C VAL A 9 2.02 -9.72 8.54
N GLY A 10 0.87 -9.57 7.89
CA GLY A 10 0.76 -8.87 6.60
C GLY A 10 1.02 -7.38 6.75
N GLU A 11 2.01 -6.85 6.04
CA GLU A 11 2.33 -5.42 6.04
C GLU A 11 1.77 -4.74 4.79
N ILE A 12 1.66 -5.49 3.70
CA ILE A 12 1.12 -5.04 2.40
C ILE A 12 0.24 -6.15 1.83
N ALA A 13 -0.92 -5.79 1.29
CA ALA A 13 -1.81 -6.76 0.66
C ALA A 13 -2.39 -6.24 -0.67
N PHE A 14 -2.77 -7.18 -1.54
CA PHE A 14 -3.37 -6.88 -2.83
C PHE A 14 -4.71 -7.60 -2.96
N ALA A 15 -5.75 -6.87 -3.39
CA ALA A 15 -7.04 -7.47 -3.69
C ALA A 15 -7.51 -7.09 -5.09
N ALA A 16 -7.94 -8.09 -5.85
CA ALA A 16 -8.67 -7.88 -7.09
C ALA A 16 -10.16 -7.73 -6.79
N GLN A 17 -10.77 -6.66 -7.27
CA GLN A 17 -12.21 -6.40 -7.21
C GLN A 17 -12.74 -6.26 -8.65
N LYS A 18 -14.05 -6.40 -8.84
CA LYS A 18 -14.69 -6.37 -10.17
C LYS A 18 -14.36 -5.12 -11.00
N ARG A 19 -14.02 -3.99 -10.36
CA ARG A 19 -13.80 -2.70 -11.03
C ARG A 19 -12.43 -2.06 -10.74
N TYR A 20 -11.61 -2.67 -9.90
CA TYR A 20 -10.32 -2.10 -9.49
C TYR A 20 -9.43 -3.14 -8.82
N ILE A 21 -8.14 -2.88 -8.82
CA ILE A 21 -7.17 -3.55 -7.96
C ILE A 21 -6.88 -2.63 -6.78
N SER A 22 -6.84 -3.21 -5.59
CA SER A 22 -6.54 -2.54 -4.33
C SER A 22 -5.15 -2.90 -3.86
N PHE A 23 -4.37 -1.89 -3.47
CA PHE A 23 -3.11 -2.04 -2.75
C PHE A 23 -3.32 -1.52 -1.33
N TYR A 24 -3.19 -2.39 -0.34
CA TYR A 24 -3.32 -2.07 1.08
C TYR A 24 -1.93 -1.83 1.66
N LEU A 25 -1.74 -0.64 2.22
CA LEU A 25 -0.59 -0.26 3.02
C LEU A 25 -1.01 -0.32 4.49
N LEU A 26 -0.64 -1.39 5.18
CA LEU A 26 -1.08 -1.64 6.55
C LEU A 26 -0.11 -1.06 7.59
N ARG A 27 0.94 -0.36 7.14
CA ARG A 27 1.94 0.32 7.98
C ARG A 27 1.58 1.80 8.14
N THR A 28 1.04 2.17 9.30
CA THR A 28 0.64 3.56 9.62
C THR A 28 1.77 4.56 9.41
N GLU A 29 2.95 4.28 9.95
CA GLU A 29 4.09 5.21 9.86
C GLU A 29 4.54 5.47 8.41
N VAL A 30 4.50 4.45 7.55
CA VAL A 30 4.85 4.58 6.13
C VAL A 30 3.77 5.36 5.40
N ARG A 31 2.49 5.09 5.72
CA ARG A 31 1.36 5.85 5.17
C ARG A 31 1.48 7.33 5.52
N ASP A 32 1.77 7.64 6.78
CA ASP A 32 1.84 9.01 7.28
C ASP A 32 3.06 9.74 6.70
N ALA A 33 4.21 9.06 6.56
CA ALA A 33 5.40 9.61 5.91
C ALA A 33 5.20 9.89 4.41
N CYS A 34 4.34 9.12 3.74
CA CYS A 34 4.02 9.28 2.31
C CYS A 34 2.70 10.01 2.06
N ALA A 35 2.10 10.66 3.06
CA ALA A 35 0.75 11.23 2.96
C ALA A 35 0.61 12.23 1.79
N ASP A 36 1.60 13.09 1.57
CA ASP A 36 1.58 14.08 0.48
C ASP A 36 1.58 13.42 -0.90
N ARG A 37 2.36 12.34 -1.07
CA ARG A 37 2.38 11.55 -2.31
C ARG A 37 1.06 10.81 -2.51
N LEU A 38 0.44 10.33 -1.43
CA LEU A 38 -0.82 9.60 -1.45
C LEU A 38 -2.04 10.49 -1.74
N ALA A 39 -1.98 11.78 -1.40
CA ALA A 39 -3.09 12.72 -1.59
C ALA A 39 -3.59 12.84 -3.04
N GLY A 40 -2.73 12.55 -4.03
CA GLY A 40 -3.09 12.55 -5.44
C GLY A 40 -3.82 11.29 -5.94
N HIS A 41 -3.99 10.27 -5.09
CA HIS A 41 -4.56 8.97 -5.48
C HIS A 41 -5.90 8.68 -4.80
N ASP A 42 -6.74 7.84 -5.42
CA ASP A 42 -7.97 7.28 -4.82
C ASP A 42 -7.56 6.39 -3.63
N THR A 43 -7.51 7.02 -2.45
CA THR A 43 -7.08 6.41 -1.20
C THR A 43 -8.26 6.26 -0.24
N GLY A 44 -8.55 5.01 0.15
CA GLY A 44 -9.40 4.70 1.30
C GLY A 44 -8.60 4.70 2.61
N LYS A 45 -9.10 4.00 3.64
CA LYS A 45 -8.42 3.78 4.94
C LYS A 45 -7.11 2.97 4.78
N GLY A 46 -6.06 3.55 4.20
CA GLY A 46 -4.79 2.87 3.92
C GLY A 46 -4.78 2.02 2.65
N CYS A 47 -5.68 2.29 1.69
CA CYS A 47 -5.80 1.48 0.48
C CYS A 47 -5.83 2.35 -0.78
N LEU A 48 -4.88 2.12 -1.69
CA LEU A 48 -4.84 2.69 -3.03
C LEU A 48 -5.70 1.86 -3.98
N ARG A 49 -6.57 2.51 -4.75
CA ARG A 49 -7.45 1.84 -5.72
C ARG A 49 -7.10 2.25 -7.15
N PHE A 50 -6.78 1.25 -7.96
CA PHE A 50 -6.47 1.42 -9.38
C PHE A 50 -7.58 0.82 -10.23
N ARG A 51 -8.35 1.65 -10.94
CA ARG A 51 -9.48 1.19 -11.77
C ARG A 51 -9.04 0.71 -13.15
N ARG A 52 -7.91 1.22 -13.63
CA ARG A 52 -7.30 0.84 -14.90
C ARG A 52 -5.79 0.61 -14.71
N PRO A 53 -5.17 -0.31 -15.47
CA PRO A 53 -3.74 -0.59 -15.36
C PRO A 53 -2.85 0.65 -15.55
N GLU A 54 -3.24 1.58 -16.41
CA GLU A 54 -2.46 2.80 -16.71
C GLU A 54 -2.45 3.79 -15.55
N GLN A 55 -3.32 3.61 -14.55
CA GLN A 55 -3.35 4.43 -13.34
C GLN A 55 -2.40 3.92 -12.26
N ILE A 56 -1.78 2.75 -12.46
CA ILE A 56 -0.85 2.18 -11.50
C ILE A 56 0.45 2.99 -11.56
N ASP A 57 0.67 3.79 -10.52
CA ASP A 57 1.95 4.46 -10.30
C ASP A 57 2.93 3.45 -9.68
N PHE A 58 3.70 2.78 -10.54
CA PHE A 58 4.69 1.81 -10.12
C PHE A 58 5.86 2.42 -9.33
N ASP A 59 6.14 3.70 -9.51
CA ASP A 59 7.21 4.38 -8.78
C ASP A 59 6.79 4.64 -7.34
N LEU A 60 5.55 5.11 -7.13
CA LEU A 60 4.94 5.20 -5.80
C LEU A 60 4.88 3.82 -5.13
N LEU A 61 4.40 2.78 -5.83
CA LEU A 61 4.33 1.44 -5.23
C LEU A 61 5.72 0.93 -4.81
N ARG A 62 6.74 1.16 -5.64
CA ARG A 62 8.12 0.77 -5.32
C ARG A 62 8.65 1.54 -4.12
N GLU A 63 8.35 2.83 -4.03
CA GLU A 63 8.70 3.69 -2.89
C GLU A 63 8.07 3.16 -1.59
N LEU A 64 6.75 2.88 -1.61
CA LEU A 64 6.02 2.34 -0.45
C LEU A 64 6.54 0.97 -0.01
N LEU A 65 6.85 0.09 -0.96
CA LEU A 65 7.43 -1.23 -0.70
C LEU A 65 8.80 -1.10 -0.04
N ARG A 66 9.66 -0.21 -0.54
CA ARG A 66 10.99 0.04 0.03
C ARG A 66 10.91 0.68 1.42
N ALA A 67 10.03 1.66 1.60
CA ALA A 67 9.80 2.30 2.88
C ALA A 67 9.29 1.29 3.91
N THR A 68 8.35 0.41 3.54
CA THR A 68 7.86 -0.67 4.40
C THR A 68 8.95 -1.71 4.70
N ALA A 69 9.80 -2.03 3.73
CA ALA A 69 10.91 -2.96 3.94
C ALA A 69 11.96 -2.41 4.91
N ALA A 70 12.28 -1.11 4.79
CA ALA A 70 13.27 -0.40 5.60
C ALA A 70 12.75 -0.02 6.99
N ALA A 71 11.44 0.21 7.10
CA ALA A 71 10.78 0.36 8.38
C ALA A 71 10.97 -0.93 9.21
N GLY A 72 11.45 -0.78 10.45
CA GLY A 72 11.61 -1.89 11.38
C GLY A 72 10.27 -2.56 11.73
N PRO A 73 10.21 -3.59 12.59
CA PRO A 73 8.92 -4.13 13.05
C PRO A 73 8.07 -3.02 13.70
N GLY A 74 6.80 -2.91 13.31
CA GLY A 74 5.93 -1.84 13.78
C GLY A 74 4.45 -2.24 13.80
N PRO A 75 3.60 -1.44 14.44
CA PRO A 75 2.17 -1.73 14.52
C PRO A 75 1.52 -1.67 13.12
N VAL A 76 0.72 -2.68 12.85
CA VAL A 76 -0.11 -2.79 11.65
C VAL A 76 -1.51 -2.26 11.99
N CYS A 77 -2.09 -1.42 11.12
CA CYS A 77 -3.38 -0.76 11.33
C CYS A 77 -4.60 -1.57 10.91
#